data_AF-C3X690-F1
#
_entry.id   AF-C3X690-F1
#
_cell.length_a   1.000
_cell.length_b   1.000
_cell.length_c   1.000
_cell.angle_alpha   90.00
_cell.angle_beta   90.00
_cell.angle_gamma   90.00
#
_symmetry.space_group_name_H-M   'P 1'
#
loop_
_entity.id
_entity.type
_entity.pdbx_description
1 polymer ?
#
loop_
_entity_poly.entity_id
_entity_poly.type
_entity_poly.pdbx_seq_one_letter_code
_entity_poly.pdbx_strand_id
1 'polypeptide(L)'
;MEISKIRTLVTRAGEMQGLVVVDLVYLDGIPYAVFEWENKEGADPFPLYKVRLDPRGLIELPPSDTSNLKYQYRVSIEDPRPFS
;
A
#
# COMPACT_ATOMS: atom_id res chain seq x y z
N MET A 1 11.96 4.92 -8.10
CA MET A 1 10.69 5.13 -7.37
C MET A 1 10.97 5.04 -5.88
N GLU A 2 10.52 6.01 -5.07
CA GLU A 2 10.64 5.92 -3.60
C GLU A 2 9.56 4.98 -3.04
N ILE A 3 9.95 4.06 -2.17
CA ILE A 3 9.04 3.12 -1.50
C ILE A 3 9.02 3.44 0.00
N SER A 4 7.84 3.74 0.52
CA SER A 4 7.58 3.90 1.96
C SER A 4 6.61 2.81 2.42
N LYS A 5 6.30 2.73 3.72
CA LYS A 5 5.24 1.85 4.23
C LYS A 5 4.00 2.63 4.63
N ILE A 6 2.85 1.99 4.49
CA ILE A 6 1.55 2.49 4.94
C ILE A 6 0.80 1.40 5.69
N ARG A 7 0.12 1.78 6.78
CA ARG A 7 -0.81 0.91 7.50
C ARG A 7 -2.22 1.12 6.97
N THR A 8 -2.88 0.05 6.56
CA THR A 8 -4.23 0.10 5.96
C THR A 8 -5.13 -0.93 6.63
N LEU A 9 -6.42 -0.64 6.71
CA LEU A 9 -7.42 -1.64 7.02
C LEU A 9 -7.77 -2.38 5.72
N VAL A 10 -7.69 -3.70 5.70
CA VAL A 10 -7.87 -4.49 4.48
C VAL A 10 -9.13 -5.34 4.57
N THR A 11 -9.93 -5.31 3.51
CA THR A 11 -11.00 -6.27 3.25
C THR A 11 -10.60 -7.20 2.11
N ARG A 12 -11.09 -8.44 2.13
CA ARG A 12 -10.88 -9.41 1.06
C ARG A 12 -12.12 -10.28 0.94
N ALA A 13 -12.72 -10.38 -0.25
CA ALA A 13 -14.00 -11.08 -0.46
C ALA A 13 -15.15 -10.53 0.41
N GLY A 14 -15.11 -9.25 0.77
CA GLY A 14 -16.08 -8.66 1.70
C GLY A 14 -15.87 -9.03 3.17
N GLU A 15 -14.82 -9.79 3.51
CA GLU A 15 -14.44 -10.08 4.89
C GLU A 15 -13.29 -9.17 5.37
N MET A 16 -13.41 -8.67 6.60
CA MET A 16 -12.40 -7.83 7.23
C MET A 16 -11.17 -8.66 7.62
N GLN A 17 -10.01 -8.36 7.05
CA GLN A 17 -8.74 -9.02 7.35
C GLN A 17 -7.96 -8.33 8.49
N GLY A 18 -8.32 -7.07 8.80
CA GLY A 18 -7.68 -6.27 9.84
C GLY A 18 -6.62 -5.32 9.31
N LEU A 19 -5.75 -4.84 10.21
CA LEU A 19 -4.71 -3.87 9.87
C LEU A 19 -3.49 -4.55 9.26
N VAL A 20 -3.10 -4.10 8.07
CA VAL A 20 -1.96 -4.63 7.32
C VAL A 20 -1.01 -3.48 6.97
N VAL A 21 0.29 -3.74 7.05
CA VAL A 21 1.32 -2.82 6.57
C VAL A 21 1.76 -3.26 5.19
N VAL A 22 1.59 -2.38 4.21
CA VAL A 22 1.93 -2.61 2.80
C VAL A 22 2.85 -1.50 2.28
N ASP A 23 3.37 -1.66 1.07
CA ASP A 23 4.16 -0.63 0.43
C ASP A 23 3.28 0.54 -0.02
N LEU A 24 3.83 1.75 0.10
CA LEU A 24 3.27 2.98 -0.42
C LEU A 24 4.22 3.53 -1.48
N VAL A 25 3.68 3.80 -2.66
CA VAL A 25 4.39 4.49 -3.74
C VAL A 25 3.54 5.60 -4.32
N TYR A 26 4.22 6.59 -4.92
CA TYR A 26 3.60 7.64 -5.69
C TYR A 26 3.90 7.40 -7.17
N LEU A 27 2.85 7.15 -7.96
CA LEU A 27 2.92 7.04 -9.41
C LEU A 27 2.27 8.28 -9.98
N ASP A 28 3.02 9.11 -10.70
CA ASP A 28 2.55 10.40 -11.24
C ASP A 28 1.86 11.30 -10.20
N GLY A 29 2.39 11.31 -8.97
CA GLY A 29 1.86 12.08 -7.85
C GLY A 29 0.63 11.46 -7.15
N ILE A 30 0.16 10.30 -7.61
CA ILE A 30 -0.98 9.59 -7.03
C ILE A 30 -0.48 8.50 -6.07
N PRO A 31 -0.96 8.45 -4.82
CA PRO A 31 -0.57 7.42 -3.86
C PRO A 31 -1.25 6.07 -4.16
N TYR A 32 -0.47 5.00 -4.07
CA TYR A 32 -0.93 3.62 -4.20
C TYR A 32 -0.45 2.76 -3.03
N ALA A 33 -1.34 1.96 -2.47
CA ALA A 33 -0.98 0.83 -1.62
C ALA A 33 -0.63 -0.37 -2.51
N VAL A 34 0.54 -0.97 -2.33
CA VAL A 34 1.05 -2.09 -3.15
C VAL A 34 1.17 -3.35 -2.30
N PHE A 35 0.43 -4.38 -2.71
CA PHE A 35 0.39 -5.69 -2.06
C PHE A 35 1.42 -6.65 -2.65
N GLU A 36 1.75 -6.48 -3.93
CA GLU A 36 2.71 -7.33 -4.62
C GLU A 36 3.41 -6.59 -5.75
N TRP A 37 4.66 -6.99 -5.98
CA TRP A 37 5.54 -6.48 -7.02
C TRP A 37 5.80 -7.56 -8.06
N GLU A 38 5.69 -7.19 -9.33
CA GLU A 38 6.24 -7.99 -10.42
C GLU A 38 7.73 -7.65 -10.56
N ASN A 39 8.58 -8.66 -10.38
CA ASN A 39 10.02 -8.55 -10.59
C ASN A 39 10.37 -9.28 -11.89
N LYS A 40 10.82 -8.54 -12.90
CA LYS A 40 11.33 -9.09 -14.16
C LYS A 40 12.84 -8.93 -14.19
N GLU A 41 13.54 -9.96 -14.65
CA GLU A 41 14.99 -9.93 -14.77
C GLU A 41 15.44 -8.80 -15.69
N GLY A 42 16.34 -7.94 -15.21
CA GLY A 42 16.84 -6.78 -15.95
C GLY A 42 15.91 -5.57 -16.02
N ALA A 43 14.79 -5.56 -15.28
CA ALA A 43 13.86 -4.42 -15.22
C ALA A 43 13.61 -3.96 -13.77
N ASP A 44 13.22 -2.70 -13.62
CA ASP A 44 12.79 -2.16 -12.33
C ASP A 44 11.50 -2.85 -11.84
N PRO A 45 11.35 -3.08 -10.52
CA PRO A 45 10.13 -3.64 -9.95
C PRO A 45 8.89 -2.84 -10.34
N PHE A 46 7.86 -3.53 -10.80
CA PHE A 46 6.58 -2.94 -11.18
C PHE A 46 5.49 -3.32 -10.16
N PRO A 47 4.67 -2.37 -9.66
CA PRO A 47 3.65 -2.70 -8.67
C PRO A 47 2.49 -3.42 -9.35
N LEU A 48 2.38 -4.74 -9.11
CA LEU A 48 1.44 -5.64 -9.76
C LEU A 48 0.03 -5.48 -9.17
N TYR A 49 -0.11 -5.86 -7.90
CA TYR A 49 -1.37 -5.77 -7.15
C TYR A 49 -1.34 -4.51 -6.31
N LYS A 50 -2.03 -3.46 -6.78
CA LYS A 50 -2.04 -2.14 -6.15
C LYS A 50 -3.43 -1.52 -6.12
N VAL A 51 -3.68 -0.70 -5.10
CA VAL A 51 -4.91 0.04 -4.91
C VAL A 51 -4.61 1.53 -4.90
N ARG A 52 -5.32 2.28 -5.74
CA ARG A 52 -5.25 3.75 -5.75
C ARG A 52 -5.86 4.28 -4.45
N LEU A 53 -5.13 5.16 -3.77
CA LEU A 53 -5.60 5.81 -2.56
C LEU A 53 -6.06 7.24 -2.86
N ASP A 54 -7.03 7.72 -2.08
CA ASP A 54 -7.35 9.15 -2.04
C ASP A 54 -6.38 9.83 -1.05
N PRO A 55 -5.59 10.84 -1.47
CA PRO A 55 -4.67 11.54 -0.59
C PRO A 55 -5.33 12.09 0.70
N ARG A 56 -6.63 12.44 0.65
CA ARG A 56 -7.39 12.95 1.79
C ARG A 56 -7.60 11.90 2.89
N GLY A 57 -7.44 10.62 2.56
CA GLY A 57 -7.53 9.51 3.51
C GLY A 57 -6.21 9.19 4.22
N LEU A 58 -5.10 9.81 3.81
CA LEU A 58 -3.77 9.60 4.41
C LEU A 58 -3.64 10.41 5.71
N ILE A 59 -3.28 9.72 6.79
CA ILE A 59 -2.86 10.32 8.06
C ILE A 59 -1.35 10.14 8.17
N GLU A 60 -0.61 11.23 8.26
CA GLU A 60 0.81 11.17 8.58
C GLU A 60 1.00 10.68 10.02
N LEU A 61 1.88 9.69 10.18
CA LEU A 61 2.23 9.14 11.48
C LEU A 61 3.45 9.88 12.03
N PRO A 62 3.61 9.96 13.37
CA PRO A 62 4.85 10.45 13.95
C PRO A 62 6.05 9.70 13.37
N PRO A 63 7.17 10.40 13.09
CA PRO A 63 8.35 9.76 12.55
C PRO A 63 8.85 8.67 13.51
N SER A 64 9.32 7.57 12.93
CA SER A 64 9.89 6.44 13.65
C SER A 64 11.31 6.18 13.18
N ASP A 65 12.26 6.11 14.11
CA ASP A 65 13.66 5.80 13.79
C ASP A 65 13.87 4.34 13.36
N THR A 66 12.88 3.47 13.63
CA THR A 66 12.98 2.02 13.43
C THR A 66 12.10 1.52 12.29
N SER A 67 11.30 2.39 11.66
CA SER A 67 10.36 1.99 10.61
C SER A 67 10.17 3.08 9.57
N ASN A 68 10.14 2.68 8.29
CA ASN A 68 9.75 3.55 7.18
C ASN A 68 8.22 3.65 7.00
N LEU A 69 7.44 3.30 8.03
CA LEU A 69 6.00 3.50 8.09
C LEU A 69 5.67 4.98 8.27
N LYS A 70 5.24 5.62 7.17
CA LYS A 70 4.96 7.06 7.15
C LYS A 70 3.50 7.40 7.38
N TYR A 71 2.58 6.54 6.96
CA TYR A 71 1.15 6.86 6.93
C TYR A 71 0.25 5.75 7.48
N GLN A 72 -0.93 6.16 7.93
CA GLN A 72 -2.09 5.28 8.11
C GLN A 72 -3.22 5.74 7.17
N TYR A 73 -3.85 4.79 6.48
CA TYR A 73 -5.02 5.07 5.64
C TYR A 73 -6.32 4.88 6.43
N ARG A 74 -7.24 5.85 6.31
CA ARG A 74 -8.49 5.89 7.12
C ARG A 74 -9.59 4.96 6.63
N VAL A 75 -9.59 4.63 5.34
CA VAL A 75 -10.67 3.86 4.70
C VAL A 75 -10.19 2.44 4.49
N SER A 76 -11.07 1.46 4.64
CA SER A 76 -10.72 0.08 4.25
C SER A 76 -10.46 0.00 2.75
N ILE A 77 -9.45 -0.77 2.36
CA ILE A 77 -9.17 -1.08 0.95
C ILE A 77 -9.36 -2.56 0.69
N GLU A 78 -9.91 -2.89 -0.48
CA GLU A 78 -10.04 -4.27 -0.92
C GLU A 78 -8.68 -4.79 -1.42
N ASP A 79 -8.23 -5.93 -0.92
CA ASP A 79 -7.04 -6.63 -1.40
C ASP A 79 -7.27 -7.12 -2.83
N PRO A 80 -6.52 -6.61 -3.83
CA PRO A 80 -6.76 -6.93 -5.22
C PRO A 80 -6.12 -8.26 -5.65
N ARG A 81 -5.44 -8.99 -4.75
CA ARG A 81 -4.80 -10.27 -5.08
C ARG A 81 -5.85 -11.36 -5.32
N PRO A 82 -5.64 -12.26 -6.30
CA PRO A 82 -6.56 -13.36 -6.57
C PRO A 82 -6.73 -14.29 -5.37
N PHE A 83 -7.85 -15.02 -5.33
CA PHE A 83 -8.06 -16.09 -4.35
C PHE A 83 -7.14 -17.26 -4.69
N SER A 84 -6.29 -17.63 -3.74
CA SER A 84 -5.45 -18.83 -3.77
C SER A 84 -6.19 -20.01 -3.14
#